data_AF-E3NUU7-F1
#
_entry.id   AF-E3NUU7-F1
#
_cell.length_a   1.000
_cell.length_b   1.000
_cell.length_c   1.000
_cell.angle_alpha   90.00
_cell.angle_beta   90.00
_cell.angle_gamma   90.00
#
_symmetry.space_group_name_H-M   'P 1'
#
loop_
_entity.id
_entity.type
_entity.pdbx_description
1 polymer ?
#
loop_
_entity_poly.entity_id
_entity_poly.type
_entity_poly.pdbx_seq_one_letter_code
_entity_poly.pdbx_strand_id
1 'polypeptide(L)'
;ISHPEKKLETIHVFKSEGEKERKKVKIRASVAVIGPRLEARGPGVLEYRNKTITGWTQKFDWGEVKEAVVLVEYTDKEDENSKRVEFVKSVAKEVEKVWMMPRSLQCELGDVDNVAKQWKEWLKTSANVEVVDPLMPVGNHKTPLILEKWHWKSLDGLQKYLHNALPSHSVRCQWVKNADRRPQSGLKKYLGKGCPIAERRGKWLRRSSTFSKPHGITEVKGNEYSRGNRKT
;
A
#
# COMPACT_ATOMS: atom_id res chain seq x y z
N ILE A 1 -0.69 68.61 -34.24
CA ILE A 1 -1.26 67.34 -34.76
C ILE A 1 -0.08 66.39 -34.97
N SER A 2 0.12 65.45 -34.05
CA SER A 2 0.92 64.23 -34.24
C SER A 2 0.60 63.28 -33.08
N HIS A 3 0.40 62.02 -33.42
CA HIS A 3 -0.32 61.01 -32.64
C HIS A 3 0.53 60.41 -31.51
N PRO A 4 -0.10 59.98 -30.39
CA PRO A 4 0.42 58.85 -29.63
C PRO A 4 -0.34 57.57 -29.99
N GLU A 5 0.44 56.54 -30.35
CA GLU A 5 0.00 55.19 -30.67
C GLU A 5 -0.73 54.54 -29.48
N LYS A 6 -1.94 54.03 -29.71
CA LYS A 6 -2.62 53.16 -28.76
C LYS A 6 -2.02 51.76 -28.87
N LYS A 7 -1.16 51.40 -27.92
CA LYS A 7 -0.70 50.02 -27.73
C LYS A 7 -1.89 49.20 -27.22
N LEU A 8 -2.49 48.40 -28.11
CA LEU A 8 -3.47 47.38 -27.75
C LEU A 8 -2.75 46.27 -27.00
N GLU A 9 -2.88 46.24 -25.67
CA GLU A 9 -2.55 45.07 -24.88
C GLU A 9 -3.60 44.00 -25.17
N THR A 10 -3.22 42.99 -25.94
CA THR A 10 -3.98 41.75 -26.08
C THR A 10 -3.98 41.03 -24.74
N ILE A 11 -5.04 41.23 -23.95
CA ILE A 11 -5.33 40.40 -22.78
C ILE A 11 -5.63 38.99 -23.30
N HIS A 12 -4.63 38.13 -23.29
CA HIS A 12 -4.84 36.68 -23.43
C HIS A 12 -5.55 36.20 -22.17
N VAL A 13 -6.88 36.24 -22.19
CA VAL A 13 -7.71 35.47 -21.26
C VAL A 13 -7.50 34.01 -21.61
N PHE A 14 -6.53 33.38 -20.95
CA PHE A 14 -6.46 31.93 -20.87
C PHE A 14 -7.72 31.47 -20.15
N LYS A 15 -8.76 31.14 -20.93
CA LYS A 15 -9.79 30.21 -20.46
C LYS A 15 -9.07 28.92 -20.13
N SER A 16 -8.89 28.64 -18.84
CA SER A 16 -8.48 27.32 -18.38
C SER A 16 -9.57 26.35 -18.83
N GLU A 17 -9.29 25.66 -19.94
CA GLU A 17 -10.08 24.52 -20.39
C GLU A 17 -10.23 23.55 -19.21
N GLY A 18 -11.48 23.18 -18.96
CA GLY A 18 -11.91 22.43 -17.77
C GLY A 18 -10.97 21.28 -17.44
N GLU A 19 -10.27 21.43 -16.32
CA GLU A 19 -9.62 20.34 -15.64
C GLU A 19 -10.74 19.34 -15.29
N LYS A 20 -10.89 18.29 -16.10
CA LYS A 20 -11.84 17.21 -15.80
C LYS A 20 -11.47 16.68 -14.42
N GLU A 21 -12.27 17.04 -13.43
CA GLU A 21 -12.06 16.67 -12.04
C GLU A 21 -11.86 15.15 -11.99
N ARG A 22 -10.65 14.73 -11.63
CA ARG A 22 -10.29 13.31 -11.67
C ARG A 22 -11.23 12.58 -10.73
N LYS A 23 -11.94 11.58 -11.24
CA LYS A 23 -12.87 10.79 -10.43
C LYS A 23 -12.13 10.21 -9.22
N LYS A 24 -12.52 10.66 -8.03
CA LYS A 24 -12.00 10.17 -6.75
C LYS A 24 -12.38 8.70 -6.54
N VAL A 25 -11.48 7.94 -5.94
CA VAL A 25 -11.71 6.54 -5.58
C VAL A 25 -12.50 6.51 -4.28
N LYS A 26 -13.72 5.97 -4.33
CA LYS A 26 -14.58 5.87 -3.14
C LYS A 26 -14.05 4.84 -2.14
N ILE A 27 -13.84 5.27 -0.90
CA ILE A 27 -13.48 4.39 0.22
C ILE A 27 -14.78 3.86 0.85
N ARG A 28 -15.02 2.55 0.75
CA ARG A 28 -16.24 1.90 1.26
C ARG A 28 -16.00 1.32 2.65
N ALA A 29 -15.66 2.17 3.60
CA ALA A 29 -15.21 1.81 4.93
C ALA A 29 -15.32 3.00 5.87
N SER A 30 -15.76 2.76 7.12
CA SER A 30 -15.77 3.80 8.16
C SER A 30 -14.38 4.09 8.73
N VAL A 31 -13.46 3.14 8.59
CA VAL A 31 -12.06 3.27 9.00
C VAL A 31 -11.14 2.97 7.82
N ALA A 32 -10.24 3.91 7.53
CA ALA A 32 -9.17 3.72 6.56
C ALA A 32 -7.88 3.26 7.27
N VAL A 33 -7.26 2.17 6.81
CA VAL A 33 -5.94 1.74 7.27
C VAL A 33 -4.94 1.99 6.17
N ILE A 34 -4.01 2.91 6.41
CA ILE A 34 -3.13 3.50 5.40
C ILE A 34 -1.70 3.14 5.76
N GLY A 35 -0.95 2.53 4.86
CA GLY A 35 0.44 2.17 5.15
C GLY A 35 1.37 2.14 3.94
N PRO A 36 2.68 2.08 4.17
CA PRO A 36 3.65 1.92 3.11
C PRO A 36 3.63 0.47 2.60
N ARG A 37 3.28 0.28 1.32
CA ARG A 37 3.35 -1.00 0.60
C ARG A 37 2.84 -2.21 1.43
N LEU A 38 1.60 -2.19 1.89
CA LEU A 38 1.09 -3.25 2.77
C LEU A 38 0.95 -4.61 2.08
N GLU A 39 0.73 -4.67 0.77
CA GLU A 39 0.40 -5.86 -0.04
C GLU A 39 -0.89 -6.60 0.40
N ALA A 40 -1.34 -6.39 1.64
CA ALA A 40 -2.63 -6.79 2.16
C ALA A 40 -3.77 -6.06 1.42
N ARG A 41 -4.83 -6.80 1.09
CA ARG A 41 -6.02 -6.25 0.44
C ARG A 41 -7.23 -6.43 1.34
N GLY A 42 -7.94 -5.34 1.60
CA GLY A 42 -9.17 -5.35 2.38
C GLY A 42 -9.95 -4.04 2.21
N PRO A 43 -11.24 -4.00 2.56
CA PRO A 43 -12.02 -2.77 2.54
C PRO A 43 -11.38 -1.71 3.45
N GLY A 44 -11.10 -0.53 2.90
CA GLY A 44 -10.44 0.55 3.64
C GLY A 44 -8.93 0.39 3.82
N VAL A 45 -8.30 -0.68 3.32
CA VAL A 45 -6.83 -0.80 3.30
C VAL A 45 -6.29 -0.05 2.09
N LEU A 46 -5.45 0.96 2.34
CA LEU A 46 -4.89 1.84 1.34
C LEU A 46 -3.36 1.89 1.45
N GLU A 47 -2.70 2.07 0.31
CA GLU A 47 -1.25 2.13 0.23
C GLU A 47 -0.76 3.48 -0.27
N TYR A 48 0.26 4.01 0.40
CA TYR A 48 1.03 5.13 -0.12
C TYR A 48 2.43 4.70 -0.55
N ARG A 49 3.04 5.53 -1.40
CA ARG A 49 4.44 5.43 -1.82
C ARG A 49 5.09 6.78 -1.57
N ASN A 50 6.27 6.80 -0.97
CA ASN A 50 6.97 8.05 -0.63
C ASN A 50 7.08 9.01 -1.82
N LYS A 51 7.38 8.50 -3.02
CA LYS A 51 7.48 9.31 -4.25
C LYS A 51 6.18 9.96 -4.73
N THR A 52 5.02 9.52 -4.25
CA THR A 52 3.69 10.03 -4.64
C THR A 52 2.83 10.34 -3.43
N ILE A 53 3.46 10.67 -2.28
CA ILE A 53 2.77 10.92 -1.02
C ILE A 53 2.11 12.31 -1.01
N THR A 54 2.74 13.29 -1.67
CA THR A 54 2.17 14.62 -1.90
C THR A 54 0.92 14.52 -2.76
N GLY A 55 -0.18 15.17 -2.31
CA GLY A 55 -1.48 15.12 -2.99
C GLY A 55 -2.14 13.74 -3.00
N TRP A 56 -1.66 12.77 -2.20
CA TRP A 56 -2.20 11.42 -2.20
C TRP A 56 -3.67 11.36 -1.75
N THR A 57 -4.04 12.17 -0.75
CA THR A 57 -5.41 12.22 -0.20
C THR A 57 -6.45 12.67 -1.23
N GLN A 58 -6.07 13.54 -2.17
CA GLN A 58 -6.95 14.07 -3.22
C GLN A 58 -7.45 13.00 -4.19
N LYS A 59 -6.82 11.81 -4.20
CA LYS A 59 -7.21 10.68 -5.06
C LYS A 59 -8.45 9.96 -4.54
N PHE A 60 -8.84 10.17 -3.29
CA PHE A 60 -9.88 9.41 -2.63
C PHE A 60 -11.06 10.28 -2.22
N ASP A 61 -12.22 9.65 -2.17
CA ASP A 61 -13.43 10.21 -1.59
C ASP A 61 -13.57 9.64 -0.17
N TRP A 62 -13.47 10.55 0.80
CA TRP A 62 -13.41 10.30 2.24
C TRP A 62 -14.78 10.37 2.91
N GLY A 63 -15.87 10.64 2.18
CA GLY A 63 -17.17 10.95 2.78
C GLY A 63 -17.78 9.87 3.67
N GLU A 64 -17.34 8.60 3.56
CA GLU A 64 -17.76 7.50 4.45
C GLU A 64 -16.77 7.22 5.59
N VAL A 65 -15.56 7.79 5.55
CA VAL A 65 -14.46 7.51 6.49
C VAL A 65 -14.55 8.46 7.69
N LYS A 66 -14.67 7.90 8.88
CA LYS A 66 -14.68 8.65 10.14
C LYS A 66 -13.31 8.66 10.81
N GLU A 67 -12.62 7.53 10.75
CA GLU A 67 -11.34 7.33 11.41
C GLU A 67 -10.28 6.85 10.42
N ALA A 68 -9.02 7.19 10.66
CA ALA A 68 -7.90 6.66 9.90
C ALA A 68 -6.82 6.12 10.83
N VAL A 69 -6.22 4.99 10.46
CA VAL A 69 -4.96 4.51 11.03
C VAL A 69 -3.88 4.73 9.98
N VAL A 70 -2.85 5.50 10.32
CA VAL A 70 -1.70 5.76 9.45
C VAL A 70 -0.48 5.04 10.02
N LEU A 71 -0.03 4.01 9.32
CA LEU A 71 1.18 3.25 9.64
C LEU A 71 2.40 4.00 9.12
N VAL A 72 3.36 4.30 9.99
CA VAL A 72 4.58 5.07 9.66
C VAL A 72 5.85 4.31 10.03
N GLU A 73 6.87 4.40 9.18
CA GLU A 73 8.20 3.88 9.50
C GLU A 73 8.92 4.91 10.39
N TYR A 74 9.49 4.46 11.50
CA TYR A 74 10.22 5.31 12.45
C TYR A 74 11.68 5.44 12.03
N THR A 75 12.12 6.66 11.71
CA THR A 75 13.48 6.98 11.31
C THR A 75 13.92 8.27 12.03
N ASP A 76 15.23 8.42 12.19
CA ASP A 76 15.93 9.62 12.66
C ASP A 76 16.17 10.66 11.55
N LYS A 77 15.85 10.34 10.29
CA LYS A 77 15.96 11.26 9.14
C LYS A 77 14.83 12.28 9.11
N GLU A 78 15.16 13.51 9.44
CA GLU A 78 14.21 14.63 9.54
C GLU A 78 13.47 14.94 8.23
N ASP A 79 14.16 14.86 7.09
CA ASP A 79 13.62 15.13 5.76
C ASP A 79 12.64 14.04 5.27
N GLU A 80 12.83 12.78 5.71
CA GLU A 80 11.84 11.73 5.52
C GLU A 80 10.62 11.93 6.43
N ASN A 81 10.86 12.25 7.70
CA ASN A 81 9.79 12.47 8.69
C ASN A 81 8.91 13.66 8.33
N SER A 82 9.48 14.79 7.89
CA SER A 82 8.74 16.00 7.53
C SER A 82 7.68 15.73 6.46
N LYS A 83 8.02 14.98 5.41
CA LYS A 83 7.07 14.57 4.36
C LYS A 83 5.95 13.68 4.89
N ARG A 84 6.26 12.79 5.84
CA ARG A 84 5.29 11.88 6.46
C ARG A 84 4.40 12.63 7.46
N VAL A 85 4.90 13.63 8.18
CA VAL A 85 4.13 14.53 9.04
C VAL A 85 3.11 15.30 8.21
N GLU A 86 3.52 15.93 7.11
CA GLU A 86 2.60 16.63 6.20
C GLU A 86 1.52 15.69 5.66
N PHE A 87 1.90 14.45 5.34
CA PHE A 87 0.96 13.43 4.92
C PHE A 87 -0.07 13.09 6.02
N VAL A 88 0.36 12.83 7.25
CA VAL A 88 -0.55 12.58 8.39
C VAL A 88 -1.49 13.77 8.60
N LYS A 89 -0.98 15.00 8.54
CA LYS A 89 -1.78 16.24 8.61
C LYS A 89 -2.80 16.33 7.47
N SER A 90 -2.43 15.91 6.27
CA SER A 90 -3.36 15.89 5.13
C SER A 90 -4.49 14.87 5.32
N VAL A 91 -4.21 13.71 5.92
CA VAL A 91 -5.24 12.72 6.26
C VAL A 91 -6.14 13.25 7.38
N ALA A 92 -5.56 13.92 8.38
CA ALA A 92 -6.30 14.48 9.53
C ALA A 92 -7.31 15.56 9.15
N LYS A 93 -7.17 16.20 7.98
CA LYS A 93 -8.17 17.14 7.44
C LYS A 93 -9.40 16.46 6.87
N GLU A 94 -9.30 15.18 6.51
CA GLU A 94 -10.34 14.43 5.81
C GLU A 94 -11.20 13.57 6.75
N VAL A 95 -10.76 13.37 8.01
CA VAL A 95 -11.39 12.44 8.95
C VAL A 95 -11.51 13.03 10.36
N GLU A 96 -12.42 12.48 11.17
CA GLU A 96 -12.68 12.95 12.54
C GLU A 96 -11.54 12.59 13.49
N LYS A 97 -10.91 11.42 13.34
CA LYS A 97 -9.80 10.96 14.19
C LYS A 97 -8.73 10.20 13.40
N VAL A 98 -7.47 10.44 13.73
CA VAL A 98 -6.31 9.73 13.17
C VAL A 98 -5.51 9.05 14.27
N TRP A 99 -5.15 7.80 14.07
CA TRP A 99 -4.19 7.06 14.87
C TRP A 99 -2.90 6.88 14.07
N MET A 100 -1.84 7.56 14.48
CA MET A 100 -0.53 7.36 13.89
C MET A 100 0.14 6.20 14.61
N MET A 101 0.36 5.11 13.89
CA MET A 101 0.90 3.88 14.43
C MET A 101 2.29 3.57 13.87
N PRO A 102 3.22 3.08 14.70
CA PRO A 102 4.47 2.57 14.20
C PRO A 102 4.24 1.41 13.23
N ARG A 103 5.09 1.30 12.21
CA ARG A 103 5.11 0.18 11.27
C ARG A 103 6.34 -0.67 11.44
N SER A 104 7.50 0.00 11.40
CA SER A 104 8.81 -0.62 11.39
C SER A 104 9.85 0.38 11.86
N LEU A 105 10.93 -0.15 12.41
CA LEU A 105 12.08 0.60 12.87
C LEU A 105 13.11 0.77 11.75
N GLN A 106 13.56 2.01 11.51
CA GLN A 106 14.63 2.40 10.58
C GLN A 106 15.72 3.23 11.26
N CYS A 107 15.62 3.46 12.57
CA CYS A 107 16.65 4.05 13.43
C CYS A 107 17.08 3.03 14.51
N GLU A 108 17.99 3.39 15.41
CA GLU A 108 18.33 2.54 16.55
C GLU A 108 17.18 2.47 17.57
N LEU A 109 17.08 1.35 18.30
CA LEU A 109 16.03 1.18 19.31
C LEU A 109 16.12 2.24 20.42
N GLY A 110 17.33 2.70 20.76
CA GLY A 110 17.56 3.75 21.74
C GLY A 110 16.99 5.11 21.35
N ASP A 111 16.84 5.37 20.04
CA ASP A 111 16.35 6.65 19.51
C ASP A 111 14.82 6.70 19.36
N VAL A 112 14.13 5.57 19.51
CA VAL A 112 12.69 5.45 19.27
C VAL A 112 11.88 6.44 20.11
N ASP A 113 12.24 6.62 21.39
CA ASP A 113 11.54 7.54 22.28
C ASP A 113 11.75 9.00 21.84
N ASN A 114 12.95 9.36 21.39
CA ASN A 114 13.26 10.70 20.88
C ASN A 114 12.48 10.98 19.59
N VAL A 115 12.47 10.02 18.66
CA VAL A 115 11.68 10.10 17.43
C VAL A 115 10.20 10.24 17.77
N ALA A 116 9.66 9.42 18.68
CA ALA A 116 8.26 9.50 19.10
C ALA A 116 7.88 10.86 19.70
N LYS A 117 8.75 11.45 20.53
CA LYS A 117 8.56 12.80 21.09
C LYS A 117 8.54 13.85 20.00
N GLN A 118 9.46 13.76 19.03
CA GLN A 118 9.53 14.70 17.91
C GLN A 118 8.25 14.64 17.05
N TRP A 119 7.73 13.44 16.78
CA TRP A 119 6.45 13.24 16.11
C TRP A 119 5.28 13.89 16.87
N LYS A 120 5.22 13.72 18.19
CA LYS A 120 4.20 14.35 19.04
C LYS A 120 4.27 15.88 18.97
N GLU A 121 5.46 16.46 19.00
CA GLU A 121 5.64 17.91 18.86
C GLU A 121 5.22 18.42 17.47
N TRP A 122 5.66 17.76 16.40
CA TRP A 122 5.29 18.15 15.03
C TRP A 122 3.79 18.05 14.73
N LEU A 123 3.10 17.11 15.38
CA LEU A 123 1.66 16.87 15.23
C LEU A 123 0.81 17.54 16.30
N LYS A 124 1.41 18.30 17.23
CA LYS A 124 0.70 19.02 18.31
C LYS A 124 -0.38 19.98 17.81
N THR A 125 -0.21 20.52 16.60
CA THR A 125 -1.20 21.41 15.96
C THR A 125 -2.39 20.66 15.35
N SER A 126 -2.34 19.33 15.27
CA SER A 126 -3.40 18.48 14.74
C SER A 126 -4.10 17.75 15.90
N ALA A 127 -5.07 18.42 16.51
CA ALA A 127 -5.74 17.96 17.74
C ALA A 127 -6.45 16.60 17.62
N ASN A 128 -6.78 16.16 16.40
CA ASN A 128 -7.43 14.88 16.14
C ASN A 128 -6.44 13.74 15.81
N VAL A 129 -5.13 13.97 15.92
CA VAL A 129 -4.10 12.95 15.70
C VAL A 129 -3.58 12.42 17.02
N GLU A 130 -3.71 11.11 17.22
CA GLU A 130 -3.17 10.39 18.36
C GLU A 130 -1.94 9.58 17.93
N VAL A 131 -0.77 9.96 18.44
CA VAL A 131 0.49 9.23 18.24
C VAL A 131 0.55 8.06 19.21
N VAL A 132 0.40 6.84 18.69
CA VAL A 132 0.50 5.61 19.48
C VAL A 132 1.94 5.43 19.95
N ASP A 133 2.10 5.14 21.24
CA ASP A 133 3.42 4.91 21.83
C ASP A 133 4.07 3.66 21.22
N PRO A 134 5.21 3.79 20.52
CA PRO A 134 5.88 2.63 19.92
C PRO A 134 6.48 1.67 20.94
N LEU A 135 6.70 2.12 22.18
CA LEU A 135 7.28 1.32 23.25
C LEU A 135 6.23 0.71 24.18
N MET A 136 4.93 0.95 23.92
CA MET A 136 3.87 0.34 24.71
C MET A 136 3.98 -1.20 24.68
N PRO A 137 3.85 -1.87 25.83
CA PRO A 137 3.91 -3.32 25.89
C PRO A 137 2.66 -3.93 25.27
N VAL A 138 2.83 -4.81 24.30
CA VAL A 138 1.73 -5.54 23.64
C VAL A 138 1.92 -7.04 23.71
N GLY A 139 0.80 -7.76 23.57
CA GLY A 139 0.76 -9.21 23.63
C GLY A 139 1.13 -9.77 25.01
N ASN A 140 1.24 -11.10 25.08
CA ASN A 140 1.46 -11.81 26.34
C ASN A 140 2.87 -11.59 26.91
N HIS A 141 3.85 -11.37 26.03
CA HIS A 141 5.26 -11.20 26.42
C HIS A 141 5.63 -9.74 26.71
N LYS A 142 4.66 -8.82 26.72
CA LYS A 142 4.87 -7.37 26.94
C LYS A 142 5.96 -6.80 26.01
N THR A 143 5.99 -7.29 24.77
CA THR A 143 6.97 -6.84 23.77
C THR A 143 6.62 -5.42 23.34
N PRO A 144 7.60 -4.51 23.18
CA PRO A 144 7.34 -3.18 22.63
C PRO A 144 6.64 -3.27 21.27
N LEU A 145 5.59 -2.46 21.05
CA LEU A 145 4.77 -2.49 19.84
C LEU A 145 5.58 -2.39 18.54
N ILE A 146 6.64 -1.58 18.51
CA ILE A 146 7.53 -1.42 17.36
C ILE A 146 8.31 -2.70 16.99
N LEU A 147 8.52 -3.60 17.96
CA LEU A 147 9.23 -4.87 17.79
C LEU A 147 8.29 -6.07 17.57
N GLU A 148 6.98 -5.88 17.76
CA GLU A 148 6.00 -6.94 17.58
C GLU A 148 6.03 -7.45 16.14
N LYS A 149 6.22 -8.77 15.98
CA LYS A 149 6.29 -9.39 14.65
C LYS A 149 4.87 -9.66 14.14
N TRP A 150 4.58 -9.18 12.93
CA TRP A 150 3.30 -9.41 12.28
C TRP A 150 3.43 -9.57 10.77
N HIS A 151 2.49 -10.32 10.18
CA HIS A 151 2.46 -10.61 8.75
C HIS A 151 1.81 -9.47 7.99
N TRP A 152 2.58 -8.44 7.66
CA TRP A 152 2.08 -7.23 7.01
C TRP A 152 1.43 -7.44 5.64
N LYS A 153 1.87 -8.46 4.90
CA LYS A 153 1.28 -8.85 3.60
C LYS A 153 -0.09 -9.53 3.72
N SER A 154 -0.53 -9.83 4.94
CA SER A 154 -1.80 -10.51 5.21
C SER A 154 -2.78 -9.57 5.92
N LEU A 155 -4.04 -9.62 5.52
CA LEU A 155 -5.11 -8.89 6.20
C LEU A 155 -5.25 -9.35 7.66
N ASP A 156 -5.11 -10.65 7.93
CA ASP A 156 -5.18 -11.23 9.28
C ASP A 156 -3.99 -10.78 10.14
N GLY A 157 -2.81 -10.66 9.53
CA GLY A 157 -1.62 -10.13 10.20
C GLY A 157 -1.79 -8.66 10.57
N LEU A 158 -2.33 -7.86 9.65
CA LEU A 158 -2.67 -6.46 9.89
C LEU A 158 -3.74 -6.32 10.99
N GLN A 159 -4.78 -7.15 10.96
CA GLN A 159 -5.81 -7.22 12.01
C GLN A 159 -5.22 -7.47 13.39
N LYS A 160 -4.37 -8.50 13.50
CA LYS A 160 -3.71 -8.85 14.76
C LYS A 160 -2.86 -7.69 15.27
N TYR A 161 -2.13 -7.03 14.37
CA TYR A 161 -1.30 -5.87 14.74
C TYR A 161 -2.13 -4.70 15.28
N LEU A 162 -3.21 -4.35 14.59
CA LEU A 162 -4.11 -3.28 15.01
C LEU A 162 -4.83 -3.63 16.33
N HIS A 163 -5.19 -4.90 16.54
CA HIS A 163 -5.78 -5.36 17.79
C HIS A 163 -4.82 -5.23 18.98
N ASN A 164 -3.53 -5.54 18.77
CA ASN A 164 -2.52 -5.42 19.81
C ASN A 164 -2.30 -3.95 20.24
N ALA A 165 -2.33 -3.02 19.28
CA ALA A 165 -2.13 -1.61 19.57
C ALA A 165 -3.40 -0.92 20.09
N LEU A 166 -4.56 -1.29 19.55
CA LEU A 166 -5.84 -0.58 19.74
C LEU A 166 -6.98 -1.58 20.03
N PRO A 167 -6.99 -2.24 21.20
CA PRO A 167 -7.88 -3.37 21.49
C PRO A 167 -9.37 -3.03 21.48
N SER A 168 -9.73 -1.78 21.82
CA SER A 168 -11.11 -1.29 21.87
C SER A 168 -11.57 -0.57 20.59
N HIS A 169 -10.78 -0.59 19.51
CA HIS A 169 -11.02 0.25 18.34
C HIS A 169 -12.02 -0.35 17.34
N SER A 170 -12.78 0.54 16.72
CA SER A 170 -13.79 0.29 15.67
C SER A 170 -13.29 -0.53 14.46
N VAL A 171 -11.98 -0.60 14.18
CA VAL A 171 -11.37 -1.38 13.07
C VAL A 171 -11.82 -2.84 13.13
N ARG A 172 -11.96 -3.38 14.35
CA ARG A 172 -12.41 -4.75 14.60
C ARG A 172 -13.76 -5.04 13.94
N CYS A 173 -14.70 -4.10 14.04
CA CYS A 173 -16.07 -4.28 13.58
C CYS A 173 -16.17 -4.24 12.05
N GLN A 174 -15.25 -3.57 11.37
CA GLN A 174 -15.34 -3.33 9.93
C GLN A 174 -14.98 -4.58 9.10
N TRP A 175 -13.92 -5.30 9.47
CA TRP A 175 -13.45 -6.43 8.66
C TRP A 175 -14.14 -7.74 9.00
N VAL A 176 -14.65 -7.90 10.22
CA VAL A 176 -15.52 -9.03 10.59
C VAL A 176 -16.84 -9.01 9.80
N LYS A 177 -17.45 -7.84 9.61
CA LYS A 177 -18.70 -7.67 8.84
C LYS A 177 -18.56 -7.94 7.33
N ASN A 178 -17.34 -7.97 6.80
CA ASN A 178 -17.07 -8.13 5.37
C ASN A 178 -16.52 -9.52 4.99
N ALA A 179 -16.18 -10.37 5.96
CA ALA A 179 -15.81 -11.76 5.68
C ALA A 179 -16.95 -12.56 4.99
N ASP A 180 -18.20 -12.17 5.25
CA ASP A 180 -19.40 -12.72 4.59
C ASP A 180 -19.66 -12.17 3.17
N ARG A 181 -18.93 -11.13 2.75
CA ARG A 181 -19.03 -10.57 1.39
C ARG A 181 -17.88 -11.12 0.56
N ARG A 182 -18.21 -12.06 -0.34
CA ARG A 182 -17.28 -12.71 -1.29
C ARG A 182 -16.23 -11.75 -1.87
N PRO A 183 -14.99 -12.21 -2.15
CA PRO A 183 -13.95 -11.38 -2.74
C PRO A 183 -14.44 -10.72 -4.03
N GLN A 184 -14.41 -9.39 -4.11
CA GLN A 184 -14.77 -8.69 -5.33
C GLN A 184 -13.65 -8.85 -6.36
N SER A 185 -13.94 -9.64 -7.38
CA SER A 185 -13.17 -9.87 -8.61
C SER A 185 -13.11 -8.63 -9.54
N GLY A 186 -12.79 -7.46 -9.00
CA GLY A 186 -12.83 -6.18 -9.74
C GLY A 186 -11.47 -5.52 -10.01
N LEU A 187 -10.40 -5.91 -9.31
CA LEU A 187 -9.08 -5.26 -9.41
C LEU A 187 -8.12 -5.96 -10.38
N LYS A 188 -8.66 -6.51 -11.47
CA LYS A 188 -7.88 -6.88 -12.67
C LYS A 188 -8.37 -6.03 -13.83
N LYS A 189 -7.72 -4.90 -14.10
CA LYS A 189 -7.69 -4.29 -15.45
C LYS A 189 -6.63 -3.21 -15.73
N TYR A 190 -5.68 -2.92 -14.82
CA TYR A 190 -4.61 -1.95 -15.14
C TYR A 190 -3.19 -2.34 -14.71
N LEU A 191 -2.88 -3.64 -14.65
CA LEU A 191 -1.49 -4.11 -14.64
C LEU A 191 -1.36 -5.18 -15.72
N GLY A 192 -0.31 -5.05 -16.52
CA GLY A 192 -0.10 -5.73 -17.81
C GLY A 192 -0.37 -7.24 -17.81
N LYS A 193 -0.77 -7.72 -18.98
CA LYS A 193 -1.05 -9.12 -19.29
C LYS A 193 0.14 -10.02 -18.89
N GLY A 194 -0.11 -10.90 -17.92
CA GLY A 194 0.65 -12.12 -17.66
C GLY A 194 -0.35 -13.17 -17.22
N CYS A 195 -0.59 -14.18 -18.05
CA CYS A 195 -1.65 -15.17 -17.89
C CYS A 195 -1.49 -16.01 -16.61
N PRO A 196 -2.58 -16.32 -15.87
CA PRO A 196 -2.51 -17.26 -14.76
C PRO A 196 -2.44 -18.70 -15.26
N ILE A 197 -1.51 -19.46 -14.67
CA ILE A 197 -1.44 -20.92 -14.73
C ILE A 197 -2.76 -21.47 -14.17
N ALA A 198 -3.52 -22.15 -15.03
CA ALA A 198 -4.73 -22.84 -14.63
C ALA A 198 -4.36 -24.06 -13.78
N GLU A 199 -4.90 -24.12 -12.56
CA GLU A 199 -5.10 -25.37 -11.83
C GLU A 199 -5.78 -26.39 -12.74
N ARG A 200 -5.10 -27.49 -13.04
CA ARG A 200 -5.69 -28.65 -13.71
C ARG A 200 -5.75 -29.81 -12.73
N ARG A 201 -6.86 -29.88 -11.99
CA ARG A 201 -7.33 -31.14 -11.39
C ARG A 201 -7.65 -32.12 -12.52
N GLY A 202 -7.22 -33.36 -12.35
CA GLY A 202 -7.05 -34.33 -13.42
C GLY A 202 -8.31 -34.77 -14.17
N LYS A 203 -8.08 -35.24 -15.40
CA LYS A 203 -8.67 -36.45 -15.99
C LYS A 203 -7.96 -36.74 -17.31
N TRP A 204 -7.38 -37.93 -17.41
CA TRP A 204 -6.90 -38.52 -18.65
C TRP A 204 -8.08 -38.73 -19.61
N LEU A 205 -7.92 -38.34 -20.87
CA LEU A 205 -8.72 -38.84 -21.99
C LEU A 205 -7.76 -39.16 -23.15
N ARG A 206 -7.86 -40.39 -23.63
CA ARG A 206 -7.00 -41.04 -24.62
C ARG A 206 -7.19 -40.48 -26.04
N ARG A 207 -6.07 -40.43 -26.77
CA ARG A 207 -5.81 -40.70 -28.22
C ARG A 207 -6.87 -40.38 -29.28
N SER A 208 -6.45 -39.60 -30.29
CA SER A 208 -6.39 -39.97 -31.73
C SER A 208 -5.83 -38.77 -32.54
N SER A 209 -4.63 -38.86 -33.12
CA SER A 209 -4.34 -39.22 -34.53
C SER A 209 -4.58 -38.08 -35.54
N THR A 210 -3.48 -37.45 -36.00
CA THR A 210 -3.09 -37.11 -37.40
C THR A 210 -2.06 -35.97 -37.32
N PHE A 211 -0.76 -36.27 -37.32
CA PHE A 211 0.09 -36.31 -38.52
C PHE A 211 0.15 -34.97 -39.29
N SER A 212 1.23 -34.22 -39.08
CA SER A 212 2.03 -33.63 -40.16
C SER A 212 3.44 -33.33 -39.66
N LYS A 213 4.42 -33.82 -40.43
CA LYS A 213 5.85 -33.95 -40.15
C LYS A 213 6.58 -32.60 -40.13
N PRO A 214 7.67 -32.44 -39.35
CA PRO A 214 8.71 -31.48 -39.68
C PRO A 214 9.63 -32.03 -40.78
N HIS A 215 9.80 -31.28 -41.87
CA HIS A 215 11.00 -31.31 -42.71
C HIS A 215 12.10 -30.52 -41.95
N GLY A 216 13.38 -30.86 -41.93
CA GLY A 216 14.16 -31.85 -42.65
C GLY A 216 15.42 -32.22 -41.85
N ILE A 217 15.97 -33.36 -42.25
CA ILE A 217 17.12 -34.13 -41.77
C ILE A 217 18.43 -33.40 -42.14
N THR A 218 19.46 -33.39 -41.28
CA THR A 218 20.59 -34.33 -41.44
C THR A 218 21.23 -34.80 -40.14
N GLU A 219 21.17 -36.12 -39.95
CA GLU A 219 22.02 -36.90 -39.05
C GLU A 219 23.45 -36.98 -39.60
N VAL A 220 24.45 -37.08 -38.71
CA VAL A 220 25.55 -38.04 -38.89
C VAL A 220 25.90 -38.70 -37.56
N LYS A 221 25.41 -39.93 -37.43
CA LYS A 221 26.03 -41.19 -36.94
C LYS A 221 27.21 -41.19 -35.95
N GLY A 222 27.11 -42.16 -35.03
CA GLY A 222 28.23 -42.91 -34.46
C GLY A 222 28.17 -42.91 -32.94
N ASN A 223 27.63 -43.97 -32.32
CA ASN A 223 28.42 -45.06 -31.68
C ASN A 223 29.35 -44.47 -30.61
N GLU A 224 29.25 -44.78 -29.32
CA GLU A 224 29.50 -46.10 -28.74
C GLU A 224 29.43 -45.94 -27.21
N TYR A 225 29.03 -46.98 -26.50
CA TYR A 225 29.02 -47.02 -25.05
C TYR A 225 30.43 -46.99 -24.47
N SER A 226 30.63 -46.36 -23.31
CA SER A 226 31.59 -46.86 -22.31
C SER A 226 31.16 -46.52 -20.88
N ARG A 227 31.01 -47.59 -20.10
CA ARG A 227 30.85 -47.64 -18.64
C ARG A 227 32.23 -47.60 -17.99
N GLY A 228 32.28 -47.00 -16.80
CA GLY A 228 33.31 -47.25 -15.77
C GLY A 228 34.49 -46.27 -15.80
N ASN A 229 35.21 -46.01 -14.71
CA ASN A 229 35.13 -46.50 -13.34
C ASN A 229 35.92 -45.53 -12.43
N ARG A 230 35.52 -45.52 -11.16
CA ARG A 230 36.16 -45.13 -9.89
C ARG A 230 37.68 -44.80 -9.81
N LYS A 231 37.97 -43.99 -8.76
CA LYS A 231 39.21 -43.79 -7.97
C LYS A 231 40.23 -42.85 -8.62
N THR A 232 40.90 -41.94 -7.92
CA THR A 232 41.26 -41.77 -6.49
C THR A 232 41.22 -40.30 -6.12
#